data_AF-D1PQK4-F1
#
_entry.id   AF-D1PQK4-F1
#
_cell.length_a   1.000
_cell.length_b   1.000
_cell.length_c   1.000
_cell.angle_alpha   90.00
_cell.angle_beta   90.00
_cell.angle_gamma   90.00
#
_symmetry.space_group_name_H-M   'P 1'
#
loop_
_entity.id
_entity.type
_entity.pdbx_description
1 polymer ?
#
loop_
_entity_poly.entity_id
_entity_poly.type
_entity_poly.pdbx_seq_one_letter_code
_entity_poly.pdbx_strand_id
1 'polypeptide(L)' 'MNAVIYARYSSDNQREESIEGQIRECTAYAEKNGITILRHYIDRALSA' A
#
# COMPACT_ATOMS: atom_id res chain seq x y z
N MET A 1 7.95 11.41 12.04
CA MET A 1 7.78 11.73 10.60
C MET A 1 6.42 11.19 10.18
N ASN A 2 5.64 11.93 9.40
CA ASN A 2 4.32 11.49 8.98
C ASN A 2 4.36 11.05 7.51
N ALA A 3 3.70 9.94 7.19
CA ALA A 3 3.64 9.42 5.83
C ALA A 3 2.26 8.82 5.51
N VAL A 4 2.09 8.48 4.23
CA VAL A 4 0.93 7.75 3.70
C VAL A 4 1.44 6.59 2.86
N ILE A 5 0.65 5.51 2.79
CA ILE A 5 0.93 4.38 1.91
C ILE A 5 0.01 4.49 0.70
N TYR A 6 0.56 4.49 -0.50
CA TYR A 6 -0.20 4.35 -1.74
C TYR A 6 0.14 3.00 -2.37
N ALA A 7 -0.84 2.13 -2.50
CA ALA A 7 -0.69 0.79 -3.04
C ALA A 7 -1.53 0.65 -4.31
N ARG A 8 -0.97 0.01 -5.34
CA ARG A 8 -1.66 -0.22 -6.62
C ARG A 8 -1.25 -1.53 -7.25
N TYR A 9 -2.08 -2.04 -8.14
CA TYR A 9 -1.68 -3.08 -9.09
C TYR A 9 -1.80 -2.56 -10.53
N SER A 10 -1.03 -3.13 -11.45
CA SER A 10 -0.89 -2.63 -12.82
C SER A 10 -1.63 -3.46 -13.89
N SER A 11 -2.25 -4.59 -13.52
CA SER A 11 -2.89 -5.49 -14.48
C SER A 11 -3.95 -6.39 -13.85
N ASP A 12 -4.87 -6.90 -14.65
CA ASP A 12 -5.99 -7.78 -14.25
C ASP A 12 -5.56 -9.08 -13.54
N ASN A 13 -4.32 -9.53 -13.76
CA ASN A 13 -3.79 -10.75 -13.13
C ASN A 13 -3.24 -10.53 -11.71
N GLN A 14 -3.35 -9.31 -11.17
CA GLN A 14 -2.91 -8.99 -9.82
C GLN A 14 -4.11 -8.98 -8.87
N ARG A 15 -4.06 -9.84 -7.86
CA ARG A 15 -5.13 -10.03 -6.88
C ARG A 15 -5.06 -8.99 -5.77
N GLU A 16 -6.15 -8.80 -5.03
CA GLU A 16 -6.17 -7.94 -3.82
C GLU A 16 -5.06 -8.29 -2.81
N GLU A 17 -4.66 -9.56 -2.78
CA GLU A 17 -3.52 -10.09 -2.00
C GLU A 17 -2.21 -9.31 -2.26
N SER A 18 -2.03 -8.75 -3.46
CA SER A 18 -0.87 -7.91 -3.80
C SER A 18 -0.88 -6.54 -3.10
N ILE A 19 -2.06 -5.97 -2.81
CA ILE A 19 -2.20 -4.70 -2.09
C ILE A 19 -1.97 -4.92 -0.60
N GLU A 20 -2.54 -5.99 -0.04
CA GLU A 20 -2.34 -6.34 1.36
C GLU A 20 -0.86 -6.61 1.67
N GLY A 21 -0.16 -7.30 0.74
CA GLY A 21 1.29 -7.48 0.80
C GLY A 21 2.05 -6.15 0.84
N GLN A 22 1.74 -5.23 -0.08
CA GLN A 22 2.34 -3.89 -0.13
C GLN A 22 2.12 -3.12 1.17
N ILE A 23 0.88 -3.07 1.68
CA ILE A 23 0.55 -2.36 2.92
C ILE A 23 1.32 -2.95 4.09
N ARG A 24 1.37 -4.27 4.23
CA ARG A 24 2.09 -4.96 5.30
C ARG A 24 3.58 -4.61 5.30
N GLU A 25 4.23 -4.67 4.14
CA GLU A 25 5.67 -4.39 4.04
C GLU A 25 6.00 -2.91 4.29
N CYS A 26 5.21 -2.00 3.72
CA CYS A 26 5.39 -0.57 3.96
C CYS A 26 5.12 -0.19 5.43
N THR A 27 4.14 -0.83 6.08
CA THR A 27 3.83 -0.60 7.50
C THR A 27 4.99 -1.09 8.38
N ALA A 28 5.50 -2.30 8.14
CA ALA A 28 6.65 -2.83 8.88
C ALA A 28 7.90 -1.95 8.72
N TYR A 29 8.12 -1.38 7.52
CA TYR A 29 9.17 -0.40 7.32
C TYR A 29 8.92 0.88 8.13
N ALA A 30 7.69 1.41 8.11
CA ALA A 30 7.33 2.62 8.83
C ALA A 30 7.53 2.47 10.35
N GLU A 31 7.08 1.35 10.92
CA GLU A 31 7.25 1.03 12.35
C GLU A 31 8.73 0.99 12.75
N LYS A 32 9.57 0.30 11.96
CA LYS A 32 11.02 0.22 12.21
C LYS A 32 11.73 1.58 12.18
N ASN A 33 11.16 2.55 11.47
CA ASN A 33 11.75 3.88 11.28
C ASN A 33 11.04 4.99 12.08
N GLY A 34 10.08 4.65 12.96
CA GLY A 34 9.33 5.66 13.72
C GLY A 34 8.51 6.61 12.84
N ILE A 35 8.01 6.09 11.71
CA ILE A 35 7.15 6.83 10.77
C ILE A 35 5.70 6.53 11.13
N THR A 36 4.91 7.58 11.34
CA THR A 36 3.47 7.45 11.58
C THR A 36 2.74 7.45 10.25
N ILE A 37 2.04 6.35 9.95
CA ILE A 37 1.18 6.25 8.77
C ILE A 37 -0.19 6.85 9.08
N LEU A 38 -0.59 7.86 8.32
CA LEU A 38 -1.86 8.57 8.53
C LEU A 38 -3.02 7.97 7.75
N ARG A 39 -2.74 7.39 6.58
CA ARG A 39 -3.76 6.84 5.67
C ARG A 39 -3.15 5.88 4.65
N HIS A 40 -3.96 4.94 4.19
CA HIS A 40 -3.68 4.11 3.01
C HIS A 40 -4.58 4.56 1.85
N TYR A 41 -3.99 4.70 0.67
CA TYR A 41 -4.67 4.96 -0.58
C TYR A 41 -4.47 3.77 -1.49
N ILE A 42 -5.54 3.20 -2.02
CA ILE A 42 -5.49 2.00 -2.84
C ILE A 42 -6.04 2.34 -4.22
N ASP A 43 -5.24 2.10 -5.25
CA ASP A 43 -5.66 2.18 -6.64
C ASP A 43 -5.80 0.76 -7.20
N ARG A 44 -7.06 0.37 -7.38
CA ARG A 44 -7.44 -0.94 -7.88
C ARG A 44 -7.41 -1.06 -9.40
N ALA A 45 -6.79 -0.10 -10.11
CA ALA A 45 -6.74 -0.05 -11.57
C ALA A 45 -8.07 -0.50 -12.19
N LEU A 46 -9.16 0.16 -11.80
CA LEU A 46 -10.45 0.04 -12.47
C LEU A 46 -10.29 0.67 -13.85
N SER A 47 -9.69 -0.08 -14.76
CA SER A 47 -9.62 0.29 -16.17
C SER A 47 -11.05 0.28 -16.71
N ALA A 48 -11.44 1.37 -17.36
CA ALA A 48 -12.75 1.56 -17.98
C ALA A 48 -12.95 0.63 -19.18
#